data_AF-A0A7S3EQK3-F1
#
_entry.id   AF-A0A7S3EQK3-F1
#
_cell.length_a   1.000
_cell.length_b   1.000
_cell.length_c   1.000
_cell.angle_alpha   90.00
_cell.angle_beta   90.00
_cell.angle_gamma   90.00
#
_symmetry.space_group_name_H-M   'P 1'
#
loop_
_entity.id
_entity.type
_entity.pdbx_description
1 polymer ?
#
loop_
_entity_poly.entity_id
_entity_poly.type
_entity_poly.pdbx_seq_one_letter_code
_entity_poly.pdbx_strand_id
1 'polypeptide(L)'
;RQPAGAHESSPSESWEEPVSPWAAGEEESTSPREAETLFATGKRLNEAGNFWGAYTLFMHAYTLQPRAAVLLSLANMSLKIGEPHLAGEIYRRFCDPPRVDASKREVEAARRKLADAEALIADPGRVPRRIHSSSSSRDDASDCELGGLAEVSAAALVAEASHASAAALQRADQRTLEAERRAAEAEEASHTSHTALQR
;
A
#
# COMPACT_ATOMS: atom_id res chain seq x y z
N ARG A 1 -43.25 27.51 68.02
CA ARG A 1 -43.87 27.57 66.67
C ARG A 1 -42.78 27.32 65.64
N GLN A 2 -42.72 26.11 65.08
CA GLN A 2 -42.16 25.82 63.75
C GLN A 2 -43.17 26.33 62.67
N PRO A 3 -42.87 26.43 61.34
CA PRO A 3 -41.93 25.57 60.59
C PRO A 3 -41.19 26.16 59.35
N ALA A 4 -40.35 25.29 58.75
CA ALA A 4 -40.09 25.12 57.30
C ALA A 4 -39.36 26.24 56.52
N GLY A 5 -38.53 25.98 55.50
CA GLY A 5 -38.17 24.76 54.77
C GLY A 5 -36.73 24.91 54.24
N ALA A 6 -35.95 23.82 54.17
CA ALA A 6 -35.94 22.90 53.03
C ALA A 6 -35.46 23.60 51.74
N HIS A 7 -34.14 23.77 51.60
CA HIS A 7 -33.53 23.85 50.28
C HIS A 7 -33.05 22.46 49.91
N GLU A 8 -33.73 21.93 48.90
CA GLU A 8 -33.58 20.61 48.31
C GLU A 8 -32.15 20.42 47.81
N SER A 9 -31.52 19.34 48.27
CA SER A 9 -30.34 18.78 47.62
C SER A 9 -30.76 18.28 46.25
N SER A 10 -30.29 18.93 45.19
CA SER A 10 -30.41 18.38 43.84
C SER A 10 -29.79 16.98 43.82
N PRO A 11 -30.49 15.96 43.30
CA PRO A 11 -29.87 14.67 43.03
C PRO A 11 -28.76 14.93 42.02
N SER A 12 -27.54 14.54 42.37
CA SER A 12 -26.47 14.35 41.39
C SER A 12 -26.92 13.19 40.52
N GLU A 13 -27.59 13.52 39.42
CA GLU A 13 -27.90 12.60 38.33
C GLU A 13 -26.54 12.20 37.75
N SER A 14 -26.00 11.13 38.33
CA SER A 14 -24.85 10.39 37.86
C SER A 14 -25.26 9.77 36.53
N TRP A 15 -25.08 10.54 35.45
CA TRP A 15 -25.05 10.01 34.10
C TRP A 15 -23.83 9.10 34.00
N GLU A 16 -23.98 7.85 34.42
CA GLU A 16 -23.07 6.79 33.99
C GLU A 16 -23.27 6.69 32.48
N GLU A 17 -22.34 7.30 31.74
CA GLU A 17 -22.32 7.19 30.29
C GLU A 17 -22.32 5.70 29.92
N PRO A 18 -23.24 5.25 29.05
CA PRO A 18 -23.22 3.88 28.59
C PRO A 18 -21.90 3.67 27.84
N VAL A 19 -20.99 2.90 28.44
CA VAL A 19 -19.80 2.37 27.78
C VAL A 19 -20.26 1.73 26.49
N SER A 20 -20.00 2.46 25.41
CA SER A 20 -20.53 2.14 24.11
C SER A 20 -20.00 0.77 23.65
N PRO A 21 -20.87 -0.18 23.30
CA PRO A 21 -20.46 -1.54 22.90
C PRO A 21 -19.69 -1.57 21.57
N TRP A 22 -19.58 -0.43 20.86
CA TRP A 22 -18.80 -0.28 19.63
C TRP A 22 -17.34 0.11 19.85
N ALA A 23 -16.89 0.32 21.10
CA ALA A 23 -15.48 0.57 21.41
C ALA A 23 -14.55 -0.64 21.19
N ALA A 24 -15.09 -1.80 20.76
CA ALA A 24 -14.34 -2.99 20.40
C ALA A 24 -14.28 -3.23 18.87
N GLY A 25 -14.39 -2.17 18.08
CA GLY A 25 -13.88 -2.17 16.72
C GLY A 25 -12.37 -1.92 16.75
N GLU A 26 -11.58 -2.92 17.16
CA GLU A 26 -10.18 -2.93 16.75
C GLU A 26 -10.20 -3.04 15.22
N GLU A 27 -10.18 -1.89 14.53
CA GLU A 27 -9.80 -1.82 13.13
C GLU A 27 -8.38 -2.39 13.04
N GLU A 28 -8.33 -3.68 12.77
CA GLU A 28 -7.11 -4.45 12.61
C GLU A 28 -6.24 -3.73 11.59
N SER A 29 -5.17 -3.12 12.12
CA SER A 29 -4.26 -2.19 11.48
C SER A 29 -3.41 -2.90 10.41
N THR A 30 -4.08 -3.38 9.37
CA THR A 30 -3.50 -4.20 8.29
C THR A 30 -2.74 -3.38 7.26
N SER A 31 -2.76 -2.05 7.31
CA SER A 31 -2.24 -1.21 6.22
C SER A 31 -0.71 -1.11 6.13
N PRO A 32 0.06 -0.72 7.18
CA PRO A 32 1.47 -0.33 7.00
C PRO A 32 2.46 -1.51 6.89
N ARG A 33 2.34 -2.51 7.78
CA ARG A 33 3.26 -3.67 7.78
C ARG A 33 3.10 -4.53 6.54
N GLU A 34 1.88 -4.66 6.05
CA GLU A 34 1.59 -5.38 4.82
C GLU A 34 2.18 -4.65 3.60
N ALA A 35 2.01 -3.32 3.51
CA ALA A 35 2.62 -2.52 2.45
C ALA A 35 4.16 -2.65 2.42
N GLU A 36 4.80 -2.65 3.60
CA GLU A 36 6.25 -2.86 3.72
C GLU A 36 6.69 -4.26 3.26
N THR A 37 5.92 -5.29 3.61
CA THR A 37 6.19 -6.68 3.21
C THR A 37 6.07 -6.85 1.69
N LEU A 38 5.03 -6.26 1.09
CA LEU A 38 4.84 -6.23 -0.37
C LEU A 38 5.98 -5.47 -1.06
N PHE A 39 6.37 -4.31 -0.53
CA PHE A 39 7.47 -3.52 -1.07
C PHE A 39 8.82 -4.27 -0.98
N ALA A 40 9.10 -4.92 0.15
CA ALA A 40 10.31 -5.73 0.31
C ALA A 40 10.34 -6.91 -0.67
N THR A 41 9.20 -7.57 -0.88
CA THR A 41 9.09 -8.69 -1.82
C THR A 41 9.20 -8.22 -3.28
N GLY A 42 8.61 -7.08 -3.62
CA GLY A 42 8.76 -6.47 -4.95
C GLY A 42 10.22 -6.14 -5.28
N LYS A 43 11.00 -5.67 -4.31
CA LYS A 43 12.45 -5.45 -4.48
C LYS A 43 13.20 -6.74 -4.83
N ARG A 44 12.93 -7.83 -4.11
CA ARG A 44 13.52 -9.15 -4.39
C ARG A 44 13.16 -9.66 -5.79
N LEU A 45 11.90 -9.50 -6.22
CA LEU A 45 11.49 -9.89 -7.58
C LEU A 45 12.17 -9.03 -8.65
N ASN A 46 12.35 -7.74 -8.41
CA ASN A 46 13.08 -6.85 -9.32
C ASN A 46 14.56 -7.26 -9.43
N GLU A 47 15.21 -7.62 -8.33
CA GLU A 47 16.58 -8.14 -8.32
C GLU A 47 16.70 -9.47 -9.07
N ALA A 48 15.68 -10.33 -8.96
CA ALA A 48 15.58 -11.60 -9.69
C ALA A 48 15.21 -11.43 -11.18
N GLY A 49 15.02 -10.20 -11.67
CA GLY A 49 14.63 -9.92 -13.06
C GLY A 49 13.14 -10.14 -13.38
N ASN A 50 12.32 -10.48 -12.38
CA ASN A 50 10.87 -10.61 -12.55
C ASN A 50 10.20 -9.23 -12.39
N PHE A 51 10.30 -8.41 -13.44
CA PHE A 51 9.81 -7.04 -13.43
C PHE A 51 8.30 -6.93 -13.37
N TRP A 52 7.56 -7.85 -14.01
CA TRP A 52 6.10 -7.92 -13.93
C TRP A 52 5.62 -8.24 -12.52
N GLY A 53 6.20 -9.27 -11.87
CA GLY A 53 5.85 -9.60 -10.49
C GLY A 53 6.20 -8.47 -9.52
N ALA A 54 7.36 -7.82 -9.71
CA ALA A 54 7.74 -6.64 -8.92
C ALA A 54 6.76 -5.48 -9.11
N TYR A 55 6.35 -5.19 -10.34
CA TYR A 55 5.37 -4.14 -10.66
C TYR A 55 4.05 -4.36 -9.92
N THR A 56 3.50 -5.58 -9.99
CA THR A 56 2.24 -5.92 -9.31
C THR A 56 2.34 -5.73 -7.80
N LEU A 57 3.42 -6.20 -7.17
CA LEU A 57 3.62 -6.02 -5.73
C LEU A 57 3.79 -4.55 -5.32
N PHE A 58 4.50 -3.75 -6.11
CA PHE A 58 4.62 -2.32 -5.84
C PHE A 58 3.29 -1.59 -6.02
N MET A 59 2.44 -2.03 -6.95
CA MET A 59 1.10 -1.47 -7.14
C MET A 59 0.24 -1.71 -5.91
N HIS A 60 0.20 -2.95 -5.41
CA HIS A 60 -0.52 -3.27 -4.17
C HIS A 60 0.04 -2.51 -2.96
N ALA A 61 1.37 -2.46 -2.82
CA ALA A 61 2.01 -1.69 -1.75
C ALA A 61 1.63 -0.20 -1.80
N TYR A 62 1.56 0.38 -3.01
CA TYR A 62 1.17 1.78 -3.19
C TYR A 62 -0.29 2.02 -2.86
N THR A 63 -1.18 1.09 -3.21
CA THR A 63 -2.61 1.15 -2.86
C THR A 63 -2.82 1.11 -1.34
N LEU A 64 -2.08 0.25 -0.62
CA LEU A 64 -2.16 0.16 0.84
C LEU A 64 -1.52 1.36 1.55
N GLN A 65 -0.40 1.87 1.01
CA GLN A 65 0.33 3.01 1.57
C GLN A 65 1.03 3.84 0.48
N PRO A 66 0.43 4.94 0.02
CA PRO A 66 0.99 5.78 -1.05
C PRO A 66 2.27 6.53 -0.67
N ARG A 67 3.43 5.90 -0.89
CA ARG A 67 4.77 6.47 -0.61
C ARG A 67 5.54 6.84 -1.88
N ALA A 68 6.36 7.89 -1.83
CA ALA A 68 7.24 8.31 -2.92
C ALA A 68 8.15 7.17 -3.41
N ALA A 69 8.80 6.46 -2.49
CA ALA A 69 9.71 5.36 -2.83
C ALA A 69 9.01 4.22 -3.60
N VAL A 70 7.75 3.91 -3.26
CA VAL A 70 6.96 2.88 -3.95
C VAL A 70 6.56 3.36 -5.34
N LEU A 71 6.10 4.62 -5.46
CA LEU A 71 5.74 5.23 -6.74
C LEU A 71 6.94 5.28 -7.71
N LEU A 72 8.12 5.64 -7.21
CA LEU A 72 9.35 5.63 -8.00
C LEU A 72 9.73 4.23 -8.47
N SER A 73 9.49 3.22 -7.62
CA SER A 73 9.72 1.81 -7.96
C SER A 73 8.75 1.31 -9.03
N LEU A 74 7.47 1.71 -8.97
CA LEU A 74 6.48 1.46 -10.02
C LEU A 74 6.95 2.02 -11.37
N ALA A 75 7.32 3.30 -11.42
CA ALA A 75 7.81 3.93 -12.65
C ALA A 75 9.04 3.21 -13.23
N ASN A 76 9.98 2.80 -12.36
CA ASN A 76 11.14 2.05 -12.77
C ASN A 76 10.76 0.69 -13.38
N MET A 77 9.77 -0.01 -12.81
CA MET A 77 9.32 -1.29 -13.34
C MET A 77 8.59 -1.10 -14.67
N SER A 78 7.76 -0.05 -14.82
CA SER A 78 7.12 0.31 -16.09
C SER A 78 8.13 0.47 -17.23
N LEU A 79 9.28 1.12 -16.99
CA LEU A 79 10.34 1.18 -17.99
C LEU A 79 10.91 -0.20 -18.34
N LYS A 80 11.12 -1.06 -17.33
CA LYS A 80 11.74 -2.37 -17.53
C LYS A 80 10.82 -3.38 -18.23
N ILE A 81 9.51 -3.25 -18.07
CA ILE A 81 8.52 -4.09 -18.78
C ILE A 81 8.23 -3.59 -20.21
N GLY A 82 8.81 -2.46 -20.62
CA GLY A 82 8.62 -1.91 -21.97
C GLY A 82 7.41 -1.00 -22.11
N GLU A 83 6.93 -0.40 -21.03
CA GLU A 83 5.79 0.52 -20.99
C GLU A 83 6.25 1.97 -20.73
N PRO A 84 6.92 2.63 -21.69
CA PRO A 84 7.52 3.94 -21.47
C PRO A 84 6.48 5.06 -21.32
N HIS A 85 5.29 4.93 -21.94
CA HIS A 85 4.19 5.87 -21.78
C HIS A 85 3.73 5.93 -20.32
N LEU A 86 3.44 4.77 -19.74
CA LEU A 86 3.04 4.66 -18.34
C LEU A 86 4.15 5.14 -17.39
N ALA A 87 5.40 4.76 -17.67
CA ALA A 87 6.52 5.25 -16.88
C ALA A 87 6.62 6.79 -16.88
N GLY A 88 6.46 7.42 -18.06
CA GLY A 88 6.50 8.86 -18.21
C GLY A 88 5.38 9.58 -17.47
N GLU A 89 4.17 9.02 -17.46
CA GLU A 89 3.05 9.52 -16.64
C GLU A 89 3.37 9.47 -15.15
N ILE A 90 3.88 8.34 -14.66
CA ILE A 90 4.21 8.18 -13.24
C ILE A 90 5.35 9.12 -12.84
N TYR A 91 6.41 9.27 -13.65
CA TYR A 91 7.50 10.20 -13.34
C TYR A 91 7.07 11.65 -13.36
N ARG A 92 6.20 12.06 -14.30
CA ARG A 92 5.62 13.41 -14.30
C ARG A 92 4.87 13.68 -13.00
N ARG A 93 3.99 12.76 -12.58
CA ARG A 93 3.26 12.85 -11.31
C ARG A 93 4.20 12.85 -10.08
N PHE A 94 5.33 12.16 -10.15
CA PHE A 94 6.33 12.17 -9.08
C PHE A 94 7.05 13.54 -8.98
N CYS A 95 7.25 14.21 -10.11
CA CYS A 95 8.01 15.45 -10.19
C CYS A 95 7.17 16.72 -10.01
N ASP A 96 5.86 16.68 -10.24
CA ASP A 96 5.01 17.87 -10.28
C ASP A 96 3.59 17.66 -9.68
N PRO A 97 3.28 18.28 -8.52
CA PRO A 97 4.23 18.86 -7.57
C PRO A 97 5.10 17.76 -6.95
N PRO A 98 6.36 18.05 -6.57
CA PRO A 98 7.20 17.08 -5.86
C PRO A 98 6.51 16.57 -4.60
N ARG A 99 6.54 15.26 -4.40
CA ARG A 99 5.98 14.65 -3.18
C ARG A 99 6.72 15.15 -1.93
N VAL A 100 5.98 15.35 -0.85
CA VAL A 100 6.51 15.84 0.44
C VAL A 100 7.56 14.89 1.02
N ASP A 101 7.42 13.59 0.77
CA ASP A 101 8.32 12.54 1.22
C ASP A 101 9.45 12.22 0.22
N ALA A 102 9.58 12.96 -0.89
CA ALA A 102 10.64 12.77 -1.87
C ALA A 102 11.83 13.71 -1.63
N SER A 103 13.04 13.14 -1.64
CA SER A 103 14.27 13.94 -1.58
C SER A 103 14.56 14.63 -2.92
N LYS A 104 15.30 15.75 -2.88
CA LYS A 104 15.75 16.45 -4.09
C LYS A 104 16.50 15.54 -5.07
N ARG A 105 17.32 14.61 -4.54
CA ARG A 105 18.06 13.63 -5.34
C ARG A 105 17.13 12.65 -6.06
N GLU A 106 16.07 12.18 -5.40
CA GLU A 106 15.08 11.31 -6.03
C GLU A 106 14.30 12.02 -7.13
N VAL A 107 13.92 13.29 -6.91
CA VAL A 107 13.26 14.10 -7.93
C VAL A 107 14.18 14.32 -9.14
N GLU A 108 15.46 14.60 -8.92
CA GLU A 108 16.41 14.75 -10.02
C GLU A 108 16.61 13.43 -10.79
N ALA A 109 16.75 12.30 -10.08
CA ALA A 109 16.82 10.98 -10.69
C ALA A 109 15.55 10.66 -11.50
N ALA A 110 14.37 10.98 -10.97
CA ALA A 110 13.09 10.82 -11.65
C ALA A 110 13.01 11.66 -12.93
N ARG A 111 13.48 12.91 -12.92
CA ARG A 111 13.55 13.77 -14.11
C ARG A 111 14.45 13.20 -15.21
N ARG A 112 15.60 12.63 -14.83
CA ARG A 112 16.49 11.96 -15.79
C ARG A 112 15.80 10.76 -16.44
N LYS A 113 15.11 9.94 -15.64
CA LYS A 113 14.36 8.78 -16.14
C LYS A 113 13.12 9.15 -16.94
N LEU A 114 12.47 10.28 -16.62
CA LEU A 114 11.40 10.85 -17.44
C LEU A 114 11.92 11.18 -18.85
N ALA A 115 13.08 11.85 -18.94
CA ALA A 115 13.69 12.14 -20.24
C ALA A 115 14.06 10.87 -21.02
N ASP A 116 14.50 9.81 -20.33
CA ASP A 116 14.74 8.51 -20.97
C ASP A 116 13.43 7.87 -21.48
N ALA A 117 12.34 7.95 -20.71
CA ALA A 117 11.01 7.47 -21.11
C ALA A 117 10.49 8.23 -22.34
N GLU A 118 10.59 9.57 -22.34
CA GLU A 118 10.20 10.42 -23.47
C GLU A 118 11.00 10.12 -24.72
N ALA A 119 12.31 9.86 -24.57
CA ALA A 119 13.14 9.47 -25.69
C ALA A 119 12.77 8.09 -26.27
N LEU A 120 12.34 7.13 -25.44
CA LEU A 120 11.83 5.83 -25.91
C LEU A 120 10.47 5.97 -26.60
N ILE A 121 9.62 6.89 -26.15
CA ILE A 121 8.34 7.19 -26.82
C ILE A 121 8.60 7.81 -28.19
N ALA A 122 9.55 8.74 -28.28
CA ALA A 122 9.90 9.40 -29.54
C ALA A 122 10.61 8.45 -30.53
N ASP A 123 11.45 7.54 -30.02
CA ASP A 123 12.18 6.55 -30.81
C ASP A 123 12.15 5.17 -30.11
N PRO A 124 11.16 4.32 -30.42
CA PRO A 124 11.01 2.99 -29.82
C PRO A 124 12.16 2.03 -30.13
N GLY A 125 12.98 2.31 -31.17
CA GLY A 125 14.16 1.52 -31.51
C GLY A 125 15.40 1.90 -30.71
N ARG A 126 15.34 3.00 -29.96
CA ARG A 126 16.45 3.48 -29.14
C ARG A 126 16.72 2.50 -28.01
N VAL A 127 17.93 1.97 -27.95
CA VAL A 127 18.37 1.17 -26.81
C VAL A 127 18.42 2.09 -25.58
N PRO A 128 17.65 1.82 -24.51
CA PRO A 128 17.72 2.64 -23.31
C PRO A 128 19.15 2.63 -22.79
N ARG A 129 19.66 3.80 -22.36
CA ARG A 129 20.93 3.84 -21.61
C ARG A 129 20.76 2.87 -20.45
N ARG A 130 21.71 1.93 -20.26
CA ARG A 130 21.65 0.92 -19.20
C ARG A 130 21.16 1.61 -17.92
N ILE A 131 19.93 1.30 -17.53
CA ILE A 131 19.38 1.78 -16.27
C ILE A 131 20.09 0.93 -15.23
N HIS A 132 21.26 1.39 -14.78
CA HIS A 132 21.95 0.77 -13.68
C HIS A 132 20.95 0.84 -12.54
N SER A 133 20.49 -0.32 -12.06
CA SER A 133 19.80 -0.39 -10.79
C SER A 133 20.75 0.26 -9.81
N SER A 134 20.41 1.45 -9.34
CA SER A 134 21.02 2.04 -8.17
C SER A 134 20.64 1.14 -6.99
N SER A 135 21.20 -0.07 -6.96
CA SER A 135 21.44 -0.78 -5.73
C SER A 135 22.32 0.18 -4.96
N SER A 136 21.70 0.79 -3.96
CA SER A 136 22.36 1.53 -2.90
C SER A 136 23.66 0.81 -2.54
N SER A 137 24.79 1.29 -3.06
CA SER A 137 26.11 0.98 -2.52
C SER A 137 26.09 1.50 -1.10
N ARG A 138 25.77 0.63 -0.15
CA ARG A 138 26.17 0.78 1.24
C ARG A 138 27.62 0.31 1.31
N ASP A 139 28.52 1.10 0.72
CA ASP A 139 29.93 1.02 1.04
C ASP A 139 30.15 1.84 2.32
N ASP A 140 29.67 1.30 3.45
CA ASP A 140 30.13 1.67 4.81
C ASP A 140 29.33 0.85 5.83
N ALA A 141 29.79 -0.37 6.13
CA ALA A 141 29.86 -0.91 7.48
C ALA A 141 30.31 -2.39 7.45
N SER A 142 31.50 -2.61 7.99
CA SER A 142 31.91 -3.77 8.77
C SER A 142 31.90 -5.14 8.10
N ASP A 143 33.10 -5.56 7.76
CA ASP A 143 33.74 -6.77 8.28
C ASP A 143 32.85 -7.56 9.28
N CYS A 144 32.16 -8.56 8.76
CA CYS A 144 31.54 -9.63 9.52
C CYS A 144 31.83 -10.90 8.74
N GLU A 145 32.95 -11.54 9.09
CA GLU A 145 33.11 -12.97 8.95
C GLU A 145 31.88 -13.66 9.57
N LEU A 146 30.95 -14.13 8.75
CA LEU A 146 30.03 -15.18 9.13
C LEU A 146 30.06 -16.24 8.04
N GLY A 147 30.54 -17.41 8.48
CA GLY A 147 30.68 -18.61 7.70
C GLY A 147 29.40 -19.04 7.03
N GLY A 148 29.58 -19.82 5.96
CA GLY A 148 28.50 -20.31 5.14
C GLY A 148 27.46 -21.07 5.93
N LEU A 149 26.22 -20.99 5.45
CA LEU A 149 25.26 -22.08 5.33
C LEU A 149 24.09 -21.57 4.47
N ALA A 150 23.63 -22.46 3.59
CA ALA A 150 22.40 -22.41 2.79
C ALA A 150 22.41 -21.56 1.50
N GLU A 151 22.84 -22.18 0.40
CA GLU A 151 22.24 -21.98 -0.91
C GLU A 151 20.74 -22.34 -0.85
N VAL A 152 19.90 -21.46 -0.30
CA VAL A 152 18.47 -21.56 -0.55
C VAL A 152 18.26 -20.97 -1.94
N SER A 153 18.10 -21.86 -2.92
CA SER A 153 17.94 -21.50 -4.33
C SER A 153 16.94 -20.35 -4.47
N ALA A 154 17.35 -19.25 -5.12
CA ALA A 154 16.50 -18.09 -5.37
C ALA A 154 15.15 -18.46 -6.00
N ALA A 155 15.08 -19.60 -6.69
CA ALA A 155 13.84 -20.18 -7.22
C ALA A 155 12.80 -20.54 -6.14
N ALA A 156 13.23 -21.04 -4.97
CA ALA A 156 12.32 -21.39 -3.87
C ALA A 156 11.72 -20.14 -3.23
N LEU A 157 12.53 -19.09 -3.04
CA LEU A 157 12.06 -17.79 -2.55
C LEU A 157 11.09 -17.11 -3.55
N VAL A 158 11.31 -17.29 -4.85
CA VAL A 158 10.39 -16.80 -5.90
C VAL A 158 9.06 -17.57 -5.87
N ALA A 159 9.09 -18.90 -5.74
CA ALA A 159 7.87 -19.71 -5.65
C ALA A 159 7.04 -19.37 -4.40
N GLU A 160 7.69 -19.17 -3.26
CA GLU A 160 7.03 -18.81 -2.02
C GLU A 160 6.47 -17.38 -2.05
N ALA A 161 7.20 -16.44 -2.65
CA ALA A 161 6.71 -15.08 -2.90
C ALA A 161 5.51 -15.05 -3.87
N SER A 162 5.52 -15.89 -4.90
CA SER A 162 4.40 -16.03 -5.84
C SER A 162 3.15 -16.60 -5.15
N HIS A 163 3.30 -17.59 -4.28
CA HIS A 163 2.16 -18.12 -3.50
C HIS A 163 1.64 -17.09 -2.49
N ALA A 164 2.52 -16.35 -1.81
CA ALA A 164 2.11 -15.29 -0.88
C ALA A 164 1.35 -14.17 -1.60
N SER A 165 1.79 -13.78 -2.81
CA SER A 165 1.10 -12.79 -3.64
C SER A 165 -0.27 -13.29 -4.12
N ALA A 166 -0.37 -14.54 -4.54
CA ALA A 166 -1.63 -15.14 -4.98
C ALA A 166 -2.64 -15.21 -3.82
N ALA A 167 -2.18 -15.59 -2.62
CA ALA A 167 -3.02 -15.61 -1.42
C ALA A 167 -3.49 -14.20 -1.00
N ALA A 168 -2.63 -13.18 -1.12
CA ALA A 168 -3.01 -11.80 -0.83
C ALA A 168 -4.10 -11.29 -1.81
N LEU A 169 -3.95 -11.59 -3.11
CA LEU A 169 -4.95 -11.27 -4.14
C LEU A 169 -6.30 -11.96 -3.86
N GLN A 170 -6.29 -13.25 -3.51
CA GLN A 170 -7.52 -13.98 -3.18
C GLN A 170 -8.22 -13.41 -1.95
N ARG A 171 -7.49 -12.97 -0.92
CA ARG A 171 -8.08 -12.35 0.27
C ARG A 171 -8.68 -10.98 -0.05
N ALA A 172 -8.05 -10.18 -0.91
CA ALA A 172 -8.58 -8.89 -1.33
C ALA A 172 -9.90 -9.05 -2.14
N ASP A 173 -9.95 -10.04 -3.01
CA ASP A 173 -11.15 -10.36 -3.81
C ASP A 173 -12.31 -10.84 -2.91
N GLN A 174 -12.02 -11.73 -1.95
CA GLN A 174 -13.00 -12.18 -0.96
C GLN A 174 -13.58 -11.03 -0.13
N ARG A 175 -12.75 -10.08 0.32
CA ARG A 175 -13.23 -8.91 1.09
C ARG A 175 -14.17 -8.02 0.28
N THR A 176 -13.91 -7.85 -1.02
CA THR A 176 -14.78 -7.07 -1.90
C THR A 176 -16.15 -7.74 -2.03
N LEU A 177 -16.17 -9.06 -2.27
CA LEU A 177 -17.41 -9.83 -2.36
C LEU A 177 -18.21 -9.83 -1.05
N GLU A 178 -17.54 -9.92 0.10
CA GLU A 178 -18.20 -9.84 1.41
C GLU A 178 -18.78 -8.45 1.70
N ALA A 179 -18.09 -7.38 1.26
CA ALA A 179 -18.59 -6.02 1.40
C ALA A 179 -19.84 -5.79 0.53
N GLU A 180 -19.84 -6.27 -0.71
CA GLU A 180 -21.01 -6.22 -1.59
C GLU A 180 -22.19 -7.02 -1.03
N ARG A 181 -21.94 -8.21 -0.46
CA ARG A 181 -22.99 -9.01 0.17
C ARG A 181 -23.61 -8.31 1.37
N ARG A 182 -22.79 -7.70 2.24
CA ARG A 182 -23.29 -6.89 3.37
C ARG A 182 -24.12 -5.70 2.91
N ALA A 183 -23.72 -5.03 1.83
CA ALA A 183 -24.47 -3.91 1.28
C ALA A 183 -25.86 -4.38 0.80
N ALA A 184 -25.93 -5.51 0.09
CA ALA A 184 -27.20 -6.09 -0.35
C ALA A 184 -28.11 -6.52 0.82
N GLU A 185 -27.55 -7.19 1.85
CA GLU A 185 -28.29 -7.58 3.06
C GLU A 185 -28.85 -6.36 3.81
N ALA A 186 -28.09 -5.26 3.86
CA ALA A 186 -28.52 -4.01 4.48
C ALA A 186 -29.66 -3.31 3.69
N GLU A 187 -29.64 -3.36 2.36
CA GLU A 187 -30.72 -2.85 1.52
C GLU A 187 -32.01 -3.68 1.70
N GLU A 188 -31.91 -5.01 1.78
CA GLU A 188 -33.06 -5.89 2.00
C GLU A 188 -33.69 -5.68 3.39
N ALA A 189 -32.85 -5.52 4.42
CA ALA A 189 -33.31 -5.19 5.78
C ALA A 189 -34.04 -3.83 5.82
N SER A 190 -33.55 -2.84 5.07
CA SER A 190 -34.17 -1.52 4.95
C SER A 190 -35.52 -1.58 4.23
N HIS A 191 -35.62 -2.36 3.15
CA HIS A 191 -36.86 -2.55 2.39
C HIS A 191 -37.94 -3.28 3.21
N THR A 192 -37.53 -4.30 3.96
CA THR A 192 -38.43 -5.06 4.84
C THR A 192 -38.98 -4.18 5.97
N SER A 193 -38.11 -3.37 6.59
CA SER A 193 -38.51 -2.42 7.65
C SER A 193 -39.47 -1.35 7.14
N HIS A 194 -39.26 -0.83 5.93
CA HIS A 194 -40.16 0.15 5.32
C HIS A 194 -41.56 -0.44 5.02
N THR A 195 -41.60 -1.69 4.53
CA THR A 195 -42.86 -2.38 4.23
C THR A 195 -43.66 -2.70 5.49
N ALA A 196 -42.98 -3.03 6.60
CA ALA A 196 -43.62 -3.29 7.88
C ALA A 196 -44.28 -2.04 8.49
N LEU A 197 -43.74 -0.84 8.26
CA LEU A 197 -44.31 0.43 8.73
C LEU A 197 -45.51 0.93 7.92
N GLN A 198 -45.71 0.42 6.69
CA GLN A 198 -46.83 0.79 5.82
C GLN A 198 -48.10 -0.05 6.03
N ARG A 199 -48.06 -1.06 6.91
CA ARG A 199 -49.20 -1.91 7.27
C ARG A 199 -49.74 -1.54 8.65
#